data_AF-A0A135Z4D2-F1
#
_entry.id   AF-A0A135Z4D2-F1
#
_cell.length_a   1.000
_cell.length_b   1.000
_cell.length_c   1.000
_cell.angle_alpha   90.00
_cell.angle_beta   90.00
_cell.angle_gamma   90.00
#
_symmetry.space_group_name_H-M   'P 1'
#
loop_
_entity.id
_entity.type
_entity.pdbx_description
1 polymer ?
#
loop_
_entity_poly.entity_id
_entity_poly.type
_entity_poly.pdbx_seq_one_letter_code
_entity_poly.pdbx_strand_id
1 'polypeptide(L)' 'MIKKIDRTKAIKDFKNEIYNLLIARKITPSVANHLIRDNASLIEAWIGKDNQPITTSAMVARMLVSKERITFKDQLNL' A
#
# COMPACT_ATOMS: atom_id res chain seq x y z
N MET A 1 6.59 -3.24 30.91
CA MET A 1 7.14 -3.84 29.68
C MET A 1 6.31 -3.36 28.49
N ILE A 2 6.86 -2.50 27.64
CA ILE A 2 6.18 -2.11 26.39
C ILE A 2 6.21 -3.35 25.48
N LYS A 3 5.03 -3.87 25.11
CA LYS A 3 4.92 -4.97 24.14
C LYS A 3 5.57 -4.49 22.84
N LYS A 4 6.70 -5.09 22.46
CA LYS A 4 7.28 -4.86 21.14
C LYS A 4 6.21 -5.23 20.12
N ILE A 5 5.76 -4.26 19.34
CA ILE A 5 4.86 -4.50 18.23
C ILE A 5 5.57 -5.50 17.31
N ASP A 6 4.93 -6.63 17.03
CA ASP A 6 5.41 -7.57 16.04
C ASP A 6 5.27 -6.90 14.66
N ARG A 7 6.35 -6.24 14.25
CA ARG A 7 6.42 -5.45 13.02
C ARG A 7 6.10 -6.31 11.79
N THR A 8 6.49 -7.59 11.82
CA THR A 8 6.22 -8.53 10.72
C THR A 8 4.72 -8.77 10.58
N LYS A 9 4.03 -8.98 11.71
CA LYS A 9 2.58 -9.11 11.71
C LYS A 9 1.89 -7.81 11.25
N ALA A 10 2.33 -6.66 11.77
CA ALA A 10 1.78 -5.37 11.37
C ALA A 10 1.93 -5.10 9.85
N ILE A 11 3.08 -5.44 9.26
CA ILE A 11 3.31 -5.32 7.80
C ILE A 11 2.37 -6.23 7.02
N LYS A 12 2.18 -7.46 7.47
CA LYS A 12 1.29 -8.41 6.81
C LYS A 12 -0.16 -7.95 6.85
N ASP A 13 -0.63 -7.53 8.02
CA ASP A 13 -2.01 -7.05 8.23
C ASP A 13 -2.26 -5.78 7.39
N PHE A 14 -1.31 -4.84 7.37
CA PHE A 14 -1.38 -3.63 6.57
C PHE A 14 -1.41 -3.90 5.05
N LYS A 15 -0.57 -4.83 4.56
CA LYS A 15 -0.59 -5.27 3.15
C LYS A 15 -1.94 -5.89 2.79
N ASN A 16 -2.53 -6.70 3.67
CA ASN A 16 -3.86 -7.29 3.46
C ASN A 16 -4.98 -6.24 3.44
N GLU A 17 -4.93 -5.24 4.31
CA GLU A 17 -5.90 -4.15 4.30
C GLU A 17 -5.84 -3.35 3.00
N ILE A 18 -4.64 -2.99 2.54
CA ILE A 18 -4.43 -2.31 1.25
C ILE A 18 -5.01 -3.15 0.11
N TYR A 19 -4.72 -4.46 0.10
CA TYR A 19 -5.26 -5.38 -0.90
C TYR A 19 -6.79 -5.34 -0.94
N ASN A 20 -7.45 -5.52 0.22
CA ASN A 20 -8.91 -5.51 0.30
C ASN A 20 -9.50 -4.17 -0.18
N LEU A 21 -8.84 -3.06 0.12
CA LEU A 21 -9.25 -1.73 -0.33
C LEU A 21 -9.09 -1.54 -1.85
N LEU A 22 -8.06 -2.13 -2.46
CA LEU A 22 -7.89 -2.13 -3.92
C LEU A 22 -8.99 -2.96 -4.60
N ILE A 23 -9.29 -4.14 -4.06
CA ILE A 23 -10.38 -5.00 -4.56
C ILE A 23 -11.74 -4.30 -4.44
N ALA A 24 -12.02 -3.64 -3.30
CA ALA A 24 -13.25 -2.86 -3.11
C ALA A 24 -13.39 -1.71 -4.12
N ARG A 25 -12.28 -1.22 -4.68
CA ARG A 25 -12.23 -0.21 -5.75
C ARG A 25 -12.30 -0.82 -7.16
N LYS A 26 -12.63 -2.10 -7.29
CA LYS A 26 -12.70 -2.86 -8.55
C LYS A 26 -11.35 -3.00 -9.27
N ILE A 27 -10.23 -2.90 -8.56
CA ILE A 27 -8.92 -3.30 -9.09
C ILE A 27 -8.89 -4.83 -9.15
N THR A 28 -8.36 -5.41 -10.21
CA THR A 28 -8.28 -6.86 -10.33
C THR A 28 -7.25 -7.44 -9.32
N PRO A 29 -7.43 -8.67 -8.84
CA PRO A 29 -6.48 -9.31 -7.93
C PRO A 29 -5.02 -9.30 -8.44
N SER A 30 -4.83 -9.51 -9.75
CA SER A 30 -3.51 -9.49 -10.38
C SER A 30 -2.85 -8.11 -10.27
N VAL A 31 -3.56 -7.04 -10.62
CA VAL A 31 -3.05 -5.66 -10.53
C VAL A 31 -2.85 -5.24 -9.08
N ALA A 32 -3.74 -5.62 -8.17
CA ALA A 32 -3.59 -5.33 -6.74
C ALA A 32 -2.32 -5.97 -6.16
N ASN A 33 -2.06 -7.24 -6.50
CA ASN A 33 -0.85 -7.93 -6.09
C ASN A 33 0.41 -7.30 -6.71
N HIS A 34 0.35 -6.91 -7.98
CA HIS A 34 1.44 -6.21 -8.68
C HIS A 34 1.78 -4.91 -7.96
N LEU A 35 0.76 -4.10 -7.66
CA LEU A 35 0.89 -2.81 -6.97
C LEU A 35 1.54 -2.94 -5.58
N ILE A 36 1.09 -3.91 -4.79
CA ILE A 36 1.62 -4.14 -3.45
C ILE A 36 3.07 -4.62 -3.52
N ARG A 37 3.37 -5.52 -4.47
CA ARG A 37 4.72 -6.06 -4.65
C ARG A 37 5.70 -4.96 -5.07
N ASP A 38 5.35 -4.19 -6.09
CA ASP A 38 6.23 -3.15 -6.66
C ASP A 38 6.45 -1.98 -5.70
N ASN A 39 5.55 -1.78 -4.74
CA ASN A 39 5.65 -0.73 -3.73
C ASN A 39 5.90 -1.28 -2.32
N ALA A 40 6.35 -2.52 -2.16
CA ALA A 40 6.52 -3.17 -0.86
C ALA A 40 7.40 -2.35 0.11
N SER A 41 8.53 -1.82 -0.37
CA SER A 41 9.44 -0.99 0.43
C SER A 41 8.81 0.34 0.87
N LEU A 42 7.95 0.93 0.04
CA LEU A 42 7.22 2.17 0.38
C LEU A 42 6.12 1.90 1.41
N ILE A 43 5.39 0.79 1.24
CA ILE A 43 4.37 0.34 2.19
C ILE A 43 4.99 0.10 3.57
N GLU A 44 6.17 -0.52 3.63
CA GLU A 44 6.89 -0.75 4.89
C GLU A 44 7.42 0.53 5.54
N ALA A 45 7.77 1.55 4.75
CA ALA A 45 8.14 2.87 5.26
C ALA A 45 6.92 3.63 5.83
N TRP A 46 5.73 3.44 5.27
CA TRP A 46 4.48 4.11 5.70
C TRP A 46 3.87 3.56 6.98
N ILE A 47 4.27 2.36 7.40
CA ILE A 47 3.90 1.79 8.71
C ILE A 47 4.58 2.56 9.86
N GLY A 48 5.39 3.57 9.55
CA GLY A 48 5.97 4.48 10.50
C GLY A 48 7.23 3.89 11.14
N LYS A 49 8.22 4.76 11.32
CA LYS A 49 9.19 4.60 12.40
C LYS A 49 8.54 5.15 13.68
N ASP A 50 9.00 4.69 14.84
CA ASP A 50 8.55 5.23 16.13
C ASP A 50 8.63 6.78 16.06
N ASN A 51 7.50 7.47 16.25
CA ASN A 51 7.30 8.94 16.18
C ASN A 51 6.87 9.58 14.84
N GLN A 52 6.45 8.83 13.82
CA GLN A 52 5.76 9.44 12.66
C GLN A 52 4.24 9.15 12.66
N PRO A 53 3.41 10.06 12.12
CA PRO A 53 2.00 9.76 11.89
C PRO A 53 1.87 8.50 11.03
N ILE A 54 1.14 7.51 11.52
CA ILE A 54 0.87 6.28 10.77
C ILE A 54 0.02 6.67 9.56
N THR A 55 0.52 6.40 8.35
CA THR A 55 -0.28 6.57 7.15
C THR A 55 -1.30 5.46 7.08
N THR A 56 -2.59 5.79 6.91
CA THR A 56 -3.65 4.77 6.90
C THR A 56 -3.61 3.91 5.63
N SER A 57 -4.03 2.64 5.74
CA SER A 57 -4.15 1.70 4.62
C SER A 57 -5.00 2.26 3.46
N ALA A 58 -6.05 3.03 3.80
CA ALA A 58 -6.92 3.72 2.84
C ALA A 58 -6.19 4.80 2.03
N MET A 59 -5.33 5.58 2.69
CA MET A 59 -4.52 6.61 2.04
C MET A 59 -3.47 5.97 1.12
N VAL A 60 -2.81 4.91 1.59
CA VAL A 60 -1.85 4.13 0.79
C VAL A 60 -2.51 3.52 -0.44
N ALA A 61 -3.64 2.83 -0.29
CA ALA A 61 -4.37 2.24 -1.41
C ALA A 61 -4.77 3.30 -2.45
N ARG A 62 -5.20 4.50 -2.00
CA ARG A 62 -5.50 5.62 -2.89
C ARG A 62 -4.27 6.10 -3.65
N MET A 63 -3.12 6.22 -2.99
CA MET A 63 -1.87 6.65 -3.61
C MET A 63 -1.37 5.65 -4.67
N LEU A 64 -1.46 4.34 -4.39
CA LEU A 64 -1.10 3.30 -5.35
C LEU A 64 -1.92 3.39 -6.64
N VAL A 65 -3.24 3.54 -6.51
CA VAL A 65 -4.14 3.72 -7.66
C VAL A 65 -3.84 5.01 -8.44
N SER A 66 -3.54 6.11 -7.74
CA SER A 66 -3.17 7.36 -8.40
C SER A 66 -1.85 7.24 -9.16
N LYS A 67 -0.85 6.57 -8.59
CA LYS A 67 0.46 6.36 -9.22
C LYS A 67 0.34 5.53 -10.50
N GLU A 68 -0.43 4.45 -10.50
CA GLU A 68 -0.76 3.69 -11.71
C GLU A 68 -1.44 4.56 -12.77
N ARG A 69 -2.45 5.35 -12.38
CA ARG A 69 -3.16 6.21 -13.33
C ARG A 69 -2.23 7.24 -13.98
N ILE A 70 -1.23 7.73 -13.25
CA ILE A 70 -0.21 8.63 -13.79
C ILE A 70 0.67 7.85 -14.77
N THR A 71 1.24 6.70 -14.37
CA THR A 71 2.07 5.87 -15.25
C THR A 71 1.36 5.44 -16.53
N PHE A 72 0.11 5.00 -16.46
CA PHE A 72 -0.68 4.63 -17.65
C PHE A 72 -0.98 5.83 -18.55
N LYS A 73 -1.25 7.02 -17.99
CA LYS A 73 -1.45 8.23 -18.79
C LYS A 73 -0.16 8.73 -19.44
N ASP A 74 0.95 8.65 -18.72
CA ASP A 74 2.26 9.04 -19.23
C ASP A 74 2.74 8.09 -20.34
N GLN A 75 2.37 6.80 -20.27
CA GLN A 75 2.60 5.83 -21.34
C GLN A 75 1.72 6.04 -22.58
N LEU A 76 0.54 6.65 -22.45
CA LEU A 76 -0.38 6.92 -23.56
C LEU A 76 -0.14 8.29 -24.23
N ASN A 77 0.62 9.18 -23.59
CA ASN A 77 1.01 10.49 -24.13
C ASN A 77 2.36 10.45 -24.87
N LEU A 78 2.78 9.27 -25.33
CA LEU A 78 3.95 9.05 -26.20
C LEU A 78 3.53 8.66 -27.61
#